data_AF-A0A9Y3S0T6-F1
#
_entry.id   AF-A0A9Y3S0T6-F1
#
_cell.length_a   1.000
_cell.length_b   1.000
_cell.length_c   1.000
_cell.angle_alpha   90.00
_cell.angle_beta   90.00
_cell.angle_gamma   90.00
#
_symmetry.space_group_name_H-M   'P 1'
#
loop_
_entity.id
_entity.type
_entity.pdbx_description
1 polymer ?
#
loop_
_entity_poly.entity_id
_entity_poly.type
_entity_poly.pdbx_seq_one_letter_code
_entity_poly.pdbx_strand_id
1 'polypeptide(L)'
;MTSSLNQTYDDTSMNPYFMVVYSLVFLVGLLLNGFTLKVYLCRDWPEVSNSLMVYLKNLTAADFLLCLCLPLRITYYASSSPIIRRLYCSFGASAFFINMCASILFMGYIAANRYLRIIHPSGTHMLQTLQTARIISVITWVFLLAPTIVYIIIFFMIPSHHEND
;
A
#
# COMPACT_ATOMS: atom_id res chain seq x y z
N MET A 1 -7.62 43.30 0.67
CA MET A 1 -7.77 42.70 2.02
C MET A 1 -8.82 41.58 2.07
N THR A 2 -9.77 41.52 1.13
CA THR A 2 -10.76 40.44 1.00
C THR A 2 -10.25 39.19 0.26
N SER A 3 -9.14 39.27 -0.46
CA SER A 3 -8.53 38.13 -1.18
C SER A 3 -7.80 37.14 -0.26
N SER A 4 -7.15 37.62 0.81
CA SER A 4 -6.48 36.75 1.78
C SER A 4 -7.46 35.97 2.65
N LEU A 5 -8.62 36.54 2.99
CA LEU A 5 -9.64 35.85 3.80
C LEU A 5 -10.37 34.74 3.01
N ASN A 6 -10.59 34.92 1.70
CA ASN A 6 -11.13 33.85 0.85
C ASN A 6 -10.12 32.70 0.66
N GLN A 7 -8.83 33.01 0.50
CA GLN A 7 -7.77 32.01 0.41
C GLN A 7 -7.67 31.18 1.70
N THR A 8 -7.78 31.84 2.86
CA THR A 8 -7.72 31.15 4.16
C THR A 8 -8.96 30.29 4.43
N TYR A 9 -10.13 30.68 3.92
CA TYR A 9 -11.38 29.89 4.05
C TYR A 9 -11.37 28.64 3.14
N ASP A 10 -10.81 28.74 1.93
CA ASP A 10 -10.67 27.61 1.00
C ASP A 10 -9.63 26.59 1.51
N ASP A 11 -8.47 27.04 2.01
CA ASP A 11 -7.42 26.17 2.56
C ASP A 11 -7.82 25.47 3.87
N THR A 12 -8.72 26.08 4.65
CA THR A 12 -9.19 25.52 5.94
C THR A 12 -10.39 24.58 5.77
N SER A 13 -11.20 24.76 4.72
CA SER A 13 -12.41 23.95 4.48
C SER A 13 -12.13 22.56 3.87
N MET A 14 -11.01 22.40 3.16
CA MET A 14 -10.58 21.11 2.62
C MET A 14 -9.85 20.21 3.64
N ASN A 15 -9.50 20.72 4.83
CA ASN A 15 -8.69 20.01 5.82
C ASN A 15 -9.45 18.96 6.68
N PRO A 16 -10.67 19.23 7.22
CA PRO A 16 -11.35 18.27 8.10
C PRO A 16 -11.92 17.06 7.34
N TYR A 17 -12.38 17.26 6.09
CA TYR A 17 -12.95 16.18 5.28
C TYR A 17 -11.92 15.06 5.03
N PHE A 18 -10.71 15.40 4.59
CA PHE A 18 -9.65 14.41 4.36
C PHE A 18 -9.22 13.72 5.65
N MET A 19 -9.13 14.45 6.77
CA MET A 19 -8.85 13.85 8.08
C MET A 19 -9.89 12.81 8.47
N VAL A 20 -11.18 13.13 8.36
CA VAL A 20 -12.28 12.21 8.71
C VAL A 20 -12.25 11.00 7.79
N VAL A 21 -12.12 11.20 6.48
CA VAL A 21 -12.07 10.09 5.50
C VAL A 21 -10.87 9.19 5.76
N TYR A 22 -9.66 9.73 5.93
CA TYR A 22 -8.47 8.90 6.20
C TYR A 22 -8.54 8.18 7.54
N SER A 23 -9.16 8.79 8.56
CA SER A 23 -9.37 8.14 9.86
C SER A 23 -10.36 6.98 9.76
N LEU A 24 -11.45 7.15 9.02
CA LEU A 24 -12.42 6.08 8.75
C LEU A 24 -11.78 4.96 7.94
N VAL A 25 -11.06 5.29 6.86
CA VAL A 25 -10.35 4.30 6.04
C VAL A 25 -9.30 3.56 6.88
N PHE A 26 -8.60 4.25 7.77
CA PHE A 26 -7.65 3.62 8.70
C PHE A 26 -8.35 2.63 9.63
N LEU A 27 -9.41 3.04 10.33
CA LEU A 27 -10.15 2.18 11.27
C LEU A 27 -10.74 0.96 10.56
N VAL A 28 -11.52 1.21 9.50
CA VAL A 28 -12.18 0.15 8.73
C VAL A 28 -11.14 -0.75 8.08
N GLY A 29 -10.14 -0.18 7.43
CA GLY A 29 -9.07 -0.93 6.75
C GLY A 29 -8.24 -1.76 7.70
N LEU A 30 -7.85 -1.24 8.87
CA LEU A 30 -7.10 -1.99 9.87
C LEU A 30 -7.90 -3.18 10.40
N LEU A 31 -9.19 -2.97 10.70
CA LEU A 31 -10.08 -4.03 11.19
C LEU A 31 -10.32 -5.10 10.13
N LEU A 32 -10.72 -4.71 8.91
CA LEU A 32 -11.06 -5.67 7.85
C LEU A 32 -9.81 -6.39 7.31
N ASN A 33 -8.75 -5.67 6.98
CA ASN A 33 -7.52 -6.29 6.44
C ASN A 33 -6.81 -7.11 7.51
N GLY A 34 -6.78 -6.62 8.76
CA GLY A 34 -6.22 -7.36 9.89
C GLY A 34 -7.01 -8.64 10.21
N PHE A 35 -8.34 -8.57 10.23
CA PHE A 35 -9.20 -9.75 10.40
C PHE A 35 -8.99 -10.76 9.27
N THR A 36 -8.95 -10.29 8.03
CA THR A 36 -8.73 -11.12 6.84
C THR A 36 -7.38 -11.83 6.90
N LEU A 37 -6.31 -11.10 7.26
CA LEU A 37 -4.98 -11.68 7.44
C LEU A 37 -4.96 -12.72 8.56
N LYS A 38 -5.63 -12.45 9.69
CA LYS A 38 -5.79 -13.41 10.79
C LYS A 38 -6.50 -14.67 10.31
N VAL A 39 -7.58 -14.56 9.56
CA VAL A 39 -8.30 -15.72 8.99
C VAL A 39 -7.40 -16.52 8.04
N TYR A 40 -6.59 -15.84 7.21
CA TYR A 40 -5.64 -16.50 6.31
C TYR A 40 -4.42 -17.13 7.00
N LEU A 41 -4.17 -16.79 8.27
CA LEU A 41 -3.11 -17.38 9.09
C LEU A 41 -3.64 -18.50 10.00
N CYS A 42 -4.87 -18.36 10.51
CA CYS A 42 -5.45 -19.29 11.47
C CYS A 42 -6.22 -20.45 10.83
N ARG A 43 -6.57 -20.38 9.54
CA ARG A 43 -7.32 -21.43 8.86
C ARG A 43 -6.47 -22.09 7.80
N ASP A 44 -6.37 -23.42 7.88
CA ASP A 44 -5.80 -24.23 6.80
C ASP A 44 -6.82 -24.35 5.68
N TRP A 45 -6.42 -23.91 4.48
CA TRP A 45 -7.27 -23.97 3.30
C TRP A 45 -6.83 -25.13 2.40
N PRO A 46 -7.78 -25.75 1.65
CA PRO A 46 -7.48 -26.88 0.78
C PRO A 46 -6.42 -26.54 -0.27
N GLU A 47 -5.49 -27.47 -0.55
CA GLU A 47 -4.35 -27.29 -1.46
C GLU A 47 -4.72 -26.77 -2.85
N VAL A 48 -5.90 -27.14 -3.35
CA VAL A 48 -6.42 -26.76 -4.67
C VAL A 48 -6.70 -25.25 -4.78
N SER A 49 -6.79 -24.50 -3.66
CA SER A 49 -7.03 -23.05 -3.63
C SER A 49 -5.80 -22.24 -3.20
N ASN A 50 -4.65 -22.88 -2.99
CA ASN A 50 -3.56 -22.26 -2.27
C ASN A 50 -2.80 -21.17 -3.06
N SER A 51 -2.70 -21.25 -4.39
CA SER A 51 -2.06 -20.20 -5.21
C SER A 51 -2.85 -18.89 -5.21
N LEU A 52 -4.16 -18.96 -5.39
CA LEU A 52 -5.07 -17.81 -5.29
C LEU A 52 -4.94 -17.15 -3.91
N MET A 53 -4.91 -17.96 -2.86
CA MET A 53 -4.82 -17.46 -1.50
C MET A 53 -3.48 -16.77 -1.22
N VAL A 54 -2.38 -17.21 -1.85
CA VAL A 54 -1.10 -16.48 -1.79
C VAL A 54 -1.26 -15.07 -2.38
N TYR A 55 -1.89 -14.91 -3.53
CA TYR A 55 -2.11 -13.58 -4.11
C TYR A 55 -3.04 -12.72 -3.23
N LEU A 56 -4.10 -13.29 -2.68
CA LEU A 56 -4.99 -12.57 -1.74
C LEU A 56 -4.27 -12.15 -0.45
N LYS A 57 -3.40 -13.02 0.10
CA LYS A 57 -2.60 -12.69 1.29
C LYS A 57 -1.66 -11.52 1.02
N ASN A 58 -1.00 -11.51 -0.14
CA ASN A 58 -0.10 -10.41 -0.50
C ASN A 58 -0.85 -9.11 -0.79
N LEU A 59 -2.02 -9.18 -1.45
CA LEU A 59 -2.91 -8.03 -1.64
C LEU A 59 -3.33 -7.43 -0.29
N THR A 60 -3.86 -8.27 0.60
CA THR A 60 -4.30 -7.86 1.95
C THR A 60 -3.14 -7.30 2.77
N ALA A 61 -1.93 -7.86 2.64
CA ALA A 61 -0.75 -7.36 3.31
C ALA A 61 -0.35 -5.96 2.81
N ALA A 62 -0.41 -5.70 1.50
CA ALA A 62 -0.18 -4.37 0.94
C ALA A 62 -1.19 -3.36 1.49
N ASP A 63 -2.49 -3.68 1.46
CA ASP A 63 -3.55 -2.79 1.96
C ASP A 63 -3.40 -2.51 3.46
N PHE A 64 -3.00 -3.52 4.24
CA PHE A 64 -2.71 -3.36 5.66
C PHE A 64 -1.52 -2.44 5.91
N LEU A 65 -0.43 -2.59 5.15
CA LEU A 65 0.74 -1.69 5.22
C LEU A 65 0.35 -0.24 4.87
N LEU A 66 -0.50 -0.04 3.86
CA LEU A 66 -1.03 1.28 3.54
C LEU A 66 -1.84 1.85 4.70
N CYS A 67 -2.72 1.05 5.31
CA CYS A 67 -3.50 1.48 6.46
C CYS A 67 -2.58 1.96 7.58
N LEU A 68 -1.52 1.23 7.90
CA LEU A 68 -0.52 1.65 8.90
C LEU A 68 0.20 2.96 8.54
N CYS A 69 0.27 3.34 7.26
CA CYS A 69 0.85 4.60 6.80
C CYS A 69 -0.14 5.78 6.84
N LEU A 70 -1.45 5.54 6.94
CA LEU A 70 -2.46 6.61 7.01
C LEU A 70 -2.34 7.51 8.26
N PRO A 71 -2.02 7.00 9.47
CA PRO A 71 -1.74 7.84 10.63
C PRO A 71 -0.61 8.85 10.38
N LEU A 72 0.45 8.46 9.66
CA LEU A 72 1.54 9.37 9.28
C LEU A 72 1.05 10.48 8.34
N ARG A 73 0.06 10.19 7.49
CA ARG A 73 -0.58 11.20 6.65
C ARG A 73 -1.40 12.19 7.47
N ILE A 74 -2.16 11.69 8.45
CA ILE A 74 -2.98 12.52 9.34
C ILE A 74 -2.08 13.43 10.19
N THR A 75 -0.96 12.91 10.73
CA THR A 75 -0.01 13.72 11.49
C THR A 75 0.72 14.74 10.62
N TYR A 76 0.95 14.45 9.34
CA TYR A 76 1.46 15.43 8.38
C TYR A 76 0.52 16.62 8.18
N TYR A 77 -0.80 16.39 8.10
CA TYR A 77 -1.77 17.49 8.02
C TYR A 77 -1.95 18.23 9.35
N ALA A 78 -1.80 17.55 10.48
CA ALA A 78 -1.95 18.14 11.81
C ALA A 78 -0.71 18.88 12.31
N SER A 79 0.49 18.52 11.84
CA SER A 79 1.76 19.02 12.36
C SER A 79 2.53 19.84 11.33
N SER A 80 2.98 21.03 11.73
CA SER A 80 3.91 21.84 10.93
C SER A 80 5.37 21.41 11.07
N SER A 81 5.65 20.27 11.70
CA SER A 81 7.01 19.79 11.93
C SER A 81 7.71 19.42 10.61
N PRO A 82 8.90 19.97 10.32
CA PRO A 82 9.64 19.66 9.10
C PRO A 82 10.05 18.18 9.03
N ILE A 83 10.19 17.51 10.19
CA ILE A 83 10.54 16.09 10.29
C ILE A 83 9.37 15.22 9.83
N ILE A 84 8.15 15.50 10.27
CA ILE A 84 6.95 14.73 9.88
C ILE A 84 6.67 14.91 8.38
N ARG A 85 6.84 16.12 7.85
CA ARG A 85 6.73 16.38 6.41
C ARG A 85 7.76 15.61 5.60
N ARG A 86 9.02 15.56 6.05
CA ARG A 86 10.09 14.79 5.39
C ARG A 86 9.81 13.28 5.44
N LEU A 87 9.37 12.76 6.59
CA LEU A 87 8.99 11.37 6.78
C LEU A 87 7.81 10.99 5.87
N TYR A 88 6.76 11.80 5.81
CA TYR A 88 5.61 11.53 4.95
C TYR A 88 5.97 11.60 3.45
N CYS A 89 6.72 12.61 3.03
CA CYS A 89 7.14 12.78 1.64
C CYS A 89 7.97 11.58 1.14
N SER A 90 8.85 11.05 1.99
CA SER A 90 9.66 9.88 1.65
C SER A 90 8.88 8.59 1.80
N PHE A 91 8.43 8.27 3.01
CA PHE A 91 7.85 6.97 3.35
C PHE A 91 6.37 6.88 3.00
N GLY A 92 5.58 7.90 3.35
CA GLY A 92 4.13 7.91 3.11
C GLY A 92 3.76 7.88 1.63
N ALA A 93 4.40 8.72 0.81
CA ALA A 93 4.17 8.74 -0.63
C ALA A 93 4.65 7.44 -1.30
N SER A 94 5.82 6.93 -0.91
CA SER A 94 6.33 5.64 -1.40
C SER A 94 5.41 4.48 -1.03
N ALA A 95 4.89 4.44 0.20
CA ALA A 95 3.96 3.40 0.64
C ALA A 95 2.64 3.42 -0.15
N PHE A 96 2.10 4.61 -0.45
CA PHE A 96 0.91 4.74 -1.31
C PHE A 96 1.18 4.19 -2.73
N PHE A 97 2.33 4.53 -3.31
CA PHE A 97 2.73 4.03 -4.62
C PHE A 97 2.93 2.51 -4.63
N ILE A 98 3.64 1.96 -3.63
CA ILE A 98 3.84 0.52 -3.47
C ILE A 98 2.48 -0.18 -3.37
N ASN A 99 1.56 0.34 -2.54
CA ASN A 99 0.25 -0.26 -2.39
C ASN A 99 -0.54 -0.30 -3.70
N MET A 100 -0.56 0.83 -4.43
CA MET A 100 -1.25 0.93 -5.71
C MET A 100 -0.71 -0.09 -6.72
N CYS A 101 0.62 -0.13 -6.90
CA CYS A 101 1.27 -1.04 -7.84
C CYS A 101 1.10 -2.51 -7.41
N ALA A 102 1.28 -2.83 -6.13
CA ALA A 102 1.06 -4.16 -5.60
C ALA A 102 -0.38 -4.61 -5.82
N SER A 103 -1.36 -3.74 -5.53
CA SER A 103 -2.79 -4.05 -5.67
C SER A 103 -3.15 -4.38 -7.12
N ILE A 104 -2.69 -3.56 -8.08
CA ILE A 104 -2.93 -3.80 -9.50
C ILE A 104 -2.33 -5.14 -9.95
N LEU A 105 -1.07 -5.42 -9.57
CA LEU A 105 -0.39 -6.64 -9.95
C LEU A 105 -1.05 -7.88 -9.34
N PHE A 106 -1.34 -7.87 -8.04
CA PHE A 106 -1.98 -9.00 -7.35
C PHE A 106 -3.41 -9.23 -7.82
N MET A 107 -4.21 -8.18 -8.06
CA MET A 107 -5.53 -8.32 -8.68
C MET A 107 -5.43 -8.92 -10.08
N GLY A 108 -4.43 -8.50 -10.87
CA GLY A 108 -4.14 -9.09 -12.18
C GLY A 108 -3.81 -10.59 -12.08
N TYR A 109 -2.98 -10.99 -11.14
CA TYR A 109 -2.66 -12.41 -10.91
C TYR A 109 -3.87 -13.22 -10.45
N ILE A 110 -4.73 -12.66 -9.59
CA ILE A 110 -5.98 -13.30 -9.17
C ILE A 110 -6.91 -13.50 -10.37
N ALA A 111 -7.07 -12.48 -11.21
CA ALA A 111 -7.90 -12.53 -12.41
C ALA A 111 -7.36 -13.57 -13.40
N ALA A 112 -6.06 -13.56 -13.68
CA ALA A 112 -5.40 -14.54 -14.55
C ALA A 112 -5.54 -15.96 -14.03
N ASN A 113 -5.33 -16.18 -12.72
CA ASN A 113 -5.49 -17.48 -12.09
C ASN A 113 -6.93 -18.01 -12.22
N ARG A 114 -7.94 -17.15 -11.98
CA ARG A 114 -9.36 -17.51 -12.15
C ARG A 114 -9.71 -17.80 -13.60
N TYR A 115 -9.23 -16.98 -14.52
CA TYR A 115 -9.44 -17.15 -15.96
C TYR A 115 -8.90 -18.50 -16.45
N LEU A 116 -7.65 -18.83 -16.10
CA LEU A 116 -7.03 -20.09 -16.48
C LEU A 116 -7.78 -21.31 -15.92
N ARG A 117 -8.26 -21.22 -14.67
CA ARG A 117 -9.04 -22.30 -14.04
C ARG A 117 -10.38 -22.54 -14.75
N ILE A 118 -11.03 -21.49 -15.24
CA ILE A 118 -12.32 -21.59 -15.93
C ILE A 118 -12.16 -22.15 -17.34
N ILE A 119 -11.16 -21.67 -18.09
CA ILE A 119 -11.00 -22.02 -19.51
C ILE A 119 -10.27 -23.36 -19.69
N HIS A 120 -9.31 -23.70 -18.82
CA HIS A 120 -8.52 -24.94 -18.91
C HIS A 120 -8.60 -25.75 -17.61
N PRO A 121 -9.74 -26.41 -17.33
CA PRO A 121 -9.94 -27.17 -16.09
C PRO A 121 -9.06 -28.42 -15.96
N SER A 122 -8.47 -28.92 -17.06
CA SER A 122 -7.66 -30.15 -17.10
C SER A 122 -6.14 -29.91 -17.13
N GLY A 123 -5.69 -28.65 -17.18
CA GLY A 123 -4.26 -28.31 -17.26
C GLY A 123 -3.72 -27.72 -15.96
N THR A 124 -2.70 -28.34 -15.36
CA THR A 124 -1.93 -27.75 -14.26
C THR A 124 -1.08 -26.59 -14.79
N HIS A 125 -1.62 -25.37 -14.75
CA HIS A 125 -0.92 -24.19 -15.24
C HIS A 125 0.05 -23.64 -14.19
N MET A 126 1.21 -23.11 -14.60
CA MET A 126 2.25 -22.64 -13.66
C MET A 126 1.73 -21.58 -12.68
N LEU A 127 0.82 -20.70 -13.09
CA LEU A 127 0.19 -19.69 -12.21
C LEU A 127 -0.70 -20.28 -11.11
N GLN A 128 -1.18 -21.51 -11.29
CA GLN A 128 -2.01 -22.22 -10.31
C GLN A 128 -1.15 -22.97 -9.27
N THR A 129 0.16 -23.10 -9.51
CA THR A 129 1.08 -23.78 -8.59
C THR A 129 1.48 -22.89 -7.43
N LEU A 130 1.43 -23.45 -6.22
CA LEU A 130 1.82 -22.80 -4.97
C LEU A 130 3.22 -22.18 -5.00
N GLN A 131 4.20 -22.95 -5.49
CA GLN A 131 5.59 -22.52 -5.56
C GLN A 131 5.76 -21.32 -6.49
N THR A 132 5.13 -21.36 -7.66
CA THR A 132 5.15 -20.26 -8.62
C THR A 132 4.45 -19.01 -8.09
N ALA A 133 3.30 -19.15 -7.41
CA ALA A 133 2.62 -18.02 -6.78
C ALA A 133 3.50 -17.35 -5.70
N ARG A 134 4.24 -18.13 -4.91
CA ARG A 134 5.23 -17.60 -3.96
C ARG A 134 6.38 -16.89 -4.67
N ILE A 135 6.97 -17.51 -5.70
CA ILE A 135 8.08 -16.91 -6.47
C ILE A 135 7.64 -15.59 -7.11
N ILE A 136 6.50 -15.57 -7.79
CA ILE A 136 5.95 -14.35 -8.41
C ILE A 136 5.76 -13.27 -7.35
N SER A 137 5.15 -13.61 -6.22
CA SER A 137 4.93 -12.64 -5.14
C SER A 137 6.23 -12.06 -4.61
N VAL A 138 7.25 -12.90 -4.37
CA VAL A 138 8.59 -12.44 -3.93
C VAL A 138 9.22 -11.52 -4.96
N ILE A 139 9.18 -11.89 -6.25
CA ILE A 139 9.70 -11.06 -7.33
C ILE A 139 8.98 -9.71 -7.39
N THR A 140 7.64 -9.72 -7.29
CA THR A 140 6.84 -8.49 -7.26
C THR A 140 7.24 -7.60 -6.09
N TRP A 141 7.37 -8.15 -4.88
CA TRP A 141 7.80 -7.37 -3.71
C TRP A 141 9.20 -6.80 -3.87
N VAL A 142 10.17 -7.60 -4.34
CA VAL A 142 11.54 -7.12 -4.58
C VAL A 142 11.53 -6.00 -5.62
N PHE A 143 10.79 -6.16 -6.71
CA PHE A 143 10.69 -5.16 -7.77
C PHE A 143 10.06 -3.84 -7.29
N LEU A 144 9.09 -3.88 -6.37
CA LEU A 144 8.46 -2.69 -5.81
C LEU A 144 9.30 -2.05 -4.69
N LEU A 145 9.95 -2.87 -3.85
CA LEU A 145 10.71 -2.41 -2.69
C LEU A 145 12.11 -1.93 -3.04
N ALA A 146 12.79 -2.55 -4.01
CA ALA A 146 14.16 -2.15 -4.37
C ALA A 146 14.28 -0.67 -4.78
N PRO A 147 13.51 -0.14 -5.75
CA PRO A 147 13.62 1.27 -6.15
C PRO A 147 13.14 2.22 -5.06
N THR A 148 12.13 1.83 -4.28
CA THR A 148 11.57 2.68 -3.21
C THR A 148 12.53 2.77 -2.03
N ILE A 149 13.18 1.68 -1.65
CA ILE A 149 14.24 1.68 -0.63
C ILE A 149 15.42 2.55 -1.07
N VAL A 150 15.86 2.42 -2.32
CA VAL A 150 16.95 3.27 -2.87
C VAL A 150 16.56 4.74 -2.84
N TYR A 151 15.34 5.08 -3.28
CA TYR A 151 14.81 6.44 -3.23
C TYR A 151 14.79 7.01 -1.79
N ILE A 152 14.28 6.22 -0.84
CA ILE A 152 14.23 6.61 0.58
C ILE A 152 15.64 6.85 1.11
N ILE A 153 16.58 5.93 0.88
CA ILE A 153 17.97 6.05 1.35
C ILE A 153 18.61 7.32 0.78
N ILE A 154 18.51 7.56 -0.53
CA ILE A 154 19.07 8.76 -1.17
C ILE A 154 18.45 10.03 -0.58
N PHE A 155 17.12 10.06 -0.41
CA PHE A 155 16.40 11.21 0.13
C PHE A 155 16.79 11.54 1.58
N PHE A 156 17.12 10.54 2.40
CA PHE A 156 17.64 10.75 3.76
C PHE A 156 19.14 11.08 3.78
N MET A 157 19.93 10.49 2.87
CA MET A 157 21.39 10.66 2.78
C MET A 157 21.84 11.94 2.08
N ILE A 158 20.94 12.62 1.37
CA ILE A 158 21.16 14.00 0.89
C ILE A 158 20.50 14.94 1.92
N PRO A 159 21.17 15.25 3.05
CA PRO A 159 20.85 16.47 3.75
C PRO A 159 21.23 17.61 2.81
N SER A 160 20.35 18.58 2.69
CA SER A 160 20.55 19.85 1.99
C SER A 160 21.90 20.47 2.35
N HIS A 161 22.93 20.20 1.55
CA HIS A 161 24.25 20.82 1.62
C HIS A 161 24.29 22.10 0.79
N HIS A 162 23.17 22.84 0.76
CA HIS A 162 22.97 23.98 -0.15
C HIS A 162 22.14 25.09 0.51
N GLU A 163 22.57 25.55 1.69
CA GLU A 163 22.19 26.87 2.20
C GLU A 163 23.25 27.37 3.20
N ASN A 164 24.45 27.68 2.70
CA ASN A 164 25.48 28.53 3.31
C ASN A 164 26.58 28.77 2.25
N ASP A 165 26.22 29.45 1.16
CA ASP A 165 27.13 30.30 0.38
C ASP A 165 26.62 31.74 0.49
#